data_AF-A0A357NFX8-F1
#
_entry.id   AF-A0A357NFX8-F1
#
_cell.length_a   1.000
_cell.length_b   1.000
_cell.length_c   1.000
_cell.angle_alpha   90.00
_cell.angle_beta   90.00
_cell.angle_gamma   90.00
#
_symmetry.space_group_name_H-M   'P 1'
#
loop_
_entity.id
_entity.type
_entity.pdbx_description
1 polymer ?
#
loop_
_entity_poly.entity_id
_entity_poly.type
_entity_poly.pdbx_seq_one_letter_code
_entity_poly.pdbx_strand_id
1 'polypeptide(L)' 'GRSATAADANQVIRFIRGIISATQGEKAGASVRILYGGSVKPENIAELMAQSDIDGALVGGASLDPVSFAGIVKYK' A
#
# COMPACT_ATOMS: atom_id res chain seq x y z
N GLY A 1 -2.24 13.76 -13.96
CA GLY A 1 -1.21 12.90 -13.34
C GLY A 1 -1.56 11.46 -13.60
N ARG A 2 -0.59 10.61 -13.95
CA ARG A 2 -0.82 9.16 -14.10
C ARG A 2 -0.67 8.52 -12.72
N SER A 3 -1.63 7.68 -12.34
CA SER A 3 -1.51 6.88 -11.12
C SER A 3 -0.52 5.75 -11.36
N ALA A 4 0.32 5.43 -10.37
CA ALA A 4 1.17 4.24 -10.43
C ALA A 4 0.30 2.99 -10.55
N THR A 5 0.77 2.00 -11.31
CA THR A 5 0.10 0.69 -11.33
C THR A 5 0.33 -0.04 -10.00
N ALA A 6 -0.46 -1.08 -9.68
CA ALA A 6 -0.23 -1.89 -8.49
C ALA A 6 1.15 -2.56 -8.52
N ALA A 7 1.62 -2.96 -9.70
CA ALA A 7 2.96 -3.53 -9.88
C ALA A 7 4.07 -2.50 -9.59
N ASP A 8 3.95 -1.26 -10.07
CA ASP A 8 4.91 -0.20 -9.79
C ASP A 8 4.97 0.09 -8.27
N ALA A 9 3.81 0.17 -7.62
CA ALA A 9 3.70 0.38 -6.19
C ALA A 9 4.40 -0.74 -5.40
N ASN A 10 4.16 -2.00 -5.79
CA ASN A 10 4.78 -3.15 -5.15
C ASN A 10 6.30 -3.16 -5.33
N GLN A 11 6.80 -2.82 -6.52
CA GLN A 11 8.24 -2.75 -6.80
C GLN A 11 8.95 -1.75 -5.89
N VAL A 12 8.38 -0.55 -5.74
CA VAL A 12 8.95 0.49 -4.87
C VAL A 12 8.89 0.08 -3.41
N ILE A 13 7.76 -0.46 -2.96
CA ILE A 13 7.60 -0.89 -1.56
C ILE A 13 8.56 -2.05 -1.22
N ARG A 14 8.73 -3.03 -2.11
CA ARG A 14 9.73 -4.09 -1.97
C ARG A 14 11.14 -3.55 -1.86
N PHE A 15 11.49 -2.57 -2.69
CA PHE A 15 12.79 -1.92 -2.64
C PHE A 15 13.03 -1.24 -1.28
N ILE A 16 12.04 -0.50 -0.77
CA ILE A 16 12.10 0.13 0.56
C ILE A 16 12.27 -0.94 1.66
N ARG A 17 11.52 -2.04 1.58
CA ARG A 17 11.64 -3.16 2.53
C ARG A 17 13.05 -3.73 2.53
N GLY A 18 13.66 -3.88 1.36
CA GLY A 18 15.06 -4.33 1.21
C GLY A 18 16.06 -3.39 1.89
N ILE A 19 15.86 -2.06 1.80
CA ILE A 19 16.70 -1.09 2.51
C ILE A 19 16.56 -1.26 4.03
N ILE A 20 15.34 -1.47 4.53
CA ILE A 20 15.09 -1.67 5.96
C ILE A 20 15.74 -2.97 6.43
N SER A 21 15.58 -4.08 5.70
CA SER A 21 16.28 -5.33 5.98
C SER A 21 17.80 -5.15 6.04
N ALA A 22 18.38 -4.44 5.07
CA ALA A 22 19.82 -4.24 4.98
C ALA A 22 20.38 -3.33 6.09
N THR A 23 19.61 -2.36 6.57
CA THR A 23 20.08 -1.36 7.55
C THR A 23 19.68 -1.65 8.99
N GLN A 24 18.55 -2.34 9.20
CA GLN A 24 17.97 -2.62 10.52
C GLN A 24 17.83 -4.13 10.81
N GLY A 25 18.25 -4.98 9.86
CA GLY A 25 18.18 -6.44 9.95
C GLY A 25 16.89 -7.04 9.38
N GLU A 26 16.97 -8.30 8.96
CA GLU A 26 15.86 -8.99 8.28
C GLU A 26 14.56 -9.02 9.07
N LYS A 27 14.64 -9.16 10.40
CA LYS A 27 13.46 -9.14 11.26
C LYS A 27 12.72 -7.81 11.18
N ALA A 28 13.44 -6.68 11.05
CA ALA A 28 12.82 -5.37 10.90
C ALA A 28 12.12 -5.25 9.55
N GLY A 29 12.79 -5.62 8.45
CA GLY A 29 12.19 -5.60 7.11
C GLY A 29 10.96 -6.51 6.97
N ALA A 30 10.97 -7.67 7.62
CA ALA A 30 9.84 -8.60 7.61
C ALA A 30 8.65 -8.16 8.48
N SER A 31 8.85 -7.32 9.50
CA SER A 31 7.80 -6.94 10.46
C SER A 31 7.24 -5.53 10.25
N VAL A 32 7.99 -4.65 9.58
CA VAL A 32 7.53 -3.29 9.28
C VAL A 32 6.37 -3.33 8.29
N ARG A 33 5.33 -2.54 8.57
CA ARG A 33 4.24 -2.29 7.63
C ARG A 33 4.59 -1.11 6.75
N ILE A 34 4.51 -1.30 5.44
CA ILE A 34 4.73 -0.25 4.44
C ILE A 34 3.42 -0.03 3.68
N LEU A 35 2.87 1.18 3.81
CA LEU A 35 1.58 1.54 3.24
C LEU A 35 1.77 2.25 1.89
N TYR A 36 0.88 1.98 0.94
CA TYR A 36 0.80 2.73 -0.30
C TYR A 36 0.04 4.04 -0.09
N GLY A 37 0.70 5.18 -0.34
CA GLY A 37 0.13 6.53 -0.17
C GLY A 37 -0.29 7.24 -1.46
N GLY A 38 -0.41 6.53 -2.57
CA GLY A 38 -0.85 7.10 -3.84
C GLY A 38 -2.37 7.23 -3.97
N SER A 39 -2.89 7.18 -5.20
CA SER A 39 -4.34 7.27 -5.44
C SER A 39 -5.05 5.97 -5.05
N VAL A 40 -5.57 5.91 -3.82
CA VAL A 40 -6.36 4.79 -3.32
C VAL A 40 -7.84 5.09 -3.39
N LYS A 41 -8.61 4.15 -3.96
CA LYS A 41 -10.06 4.24 -4.12
C LYS A 41 -10.71 2.86 -3.92
N PRO A 42 -12.03 2.77 -3.70
CA PRO A 42 -12.73 1.50 -3.65
C PRO A 42 -12.51 0.61 -4.88
N GLU A 43 -12.30 1.21 -6.06
CA GLU A 43 -12.18 0.45 -7.31
C GLU A 43 -10.81 -0.23 -7.48
N ASN A 44 -9.76 0.21 -6.78
CA ASN A 44 -8.40 -0.31 -6.97
C ASN A 44 -7.77 -0.92 -5.70
N ILE A 45 -8.40 -0.78 -4.54
CA ILE A 45 -7.84 -1.25 -3.28
C ILE A 45 -7.61 -2.77 -3.27
N ALA A 46 -8.50 -3.56 -3.89
CA ALA A 46 -8.35 -5.00 -3.94
C ALA A 46 -7.11 -5.42 -4.73
N GLU A 47 -6.81 -4.74 -5.85
CA GLU A 47 -5.62 -4.99 -6.67
C GLU A 47 -4.33 -4.57 -5.94
N LEU A 48 -4.36 -3.43 -5.25
CA LEU A 48 -3.25 -2.96 -4.42
C LEU A 48 -2.97 -3.93 -3.26
N MET A 49 -4.01 -4.40 -2.57
CA MET A 49 -3.85 -5.32 -1.44
C MET A 49 -3.54 -6.76 -1.84
N ALA A 50 -3.64 -7.10 -3.13
CA ALA A 50 -3.19 -8.38 -3.66
C ALA A 50 -1.67 -8.42 -3.89
N GLN A 51 -0.98 -7.28 -3.82
CA GLN A 51 0.46 -7.20 -4.00
C GLN A 51 1.22 -7.77 -2.79
N SER A 52 2.35 -8.43 -3.06
CA SER A 52 3.10 -9.20 -2.06
C SER A 52 3.67 -8.36 -0.91
N ASP A 53 4.06 -7.11 -1.20
CA ASP A 53 4.81 -6.28 -0.27
C ASP A 53 3.99 -5.10 0.27
N ILE A 54 2.75 -4.89 -0.20
CA ILE A 54 1.89 -3.78 0.22
C ILE A 54 1.08 -4.19 1.45
N ASP A 55 1.32 -3.52 2.58
CA ASP A 55 0.70 -3.86 3.87
C ASP A 55 -0.56 -3.05 4.19
N GLY A 56 -0.95 -2.13 3.31
CA GLY A 56 -2.12 -1.27 3.49
C GLY A 56 -2.04 0.01 2.68
N ALA A 57 -2.92 0.95 3.02
CA ALA A 57 -3.09 2.21 2.31
C ALA A 57 -3.07 3.42 3.25
N LEU A 58 -2.43 4.50 2.81
CA LEU A 58 -2.57 5.83 3.38
C LEU A 58 -3.51 6.65 2.48
N VAL A 59 -4.78 6.73 2.87
CA VAL A 59 -5.85 7.22 2.00
C VAL A 59 -6.01 8.74 2.11
N GLY A 60 -5.93 9.43 0.96
CA GLY A 60 -6.17 10.86 0.83
C GLY A 60 -7.66 11.20 0.70
N GLY A 61 -8.07 11.85 -0.39
CA GLY A 61 -9.43 12.39 -0.56
C GLY A 61 -10.57 11.38 -0.39
N ALA A 62 -10.35 10.10 -0.72
CA ALA A 62 -11.34 9.04 -0.52
C ALA A 62 -11.65 8.74 0.96
N SER A 63 -10.84 9.25 1.90
CA SER A 63 -11.10 9.18 3.35
C SER A 63 -12.14 10.19 3.85
N LEU A 64 -12.44 11.22 3.06
CA LEU A 64 -13.38 12.28 3.42
C LEU A 64 -14.85 11.88 3.22
N ASP A 65 -15.09 10.77 2.52
CA ASP A 65 -16.41 10.18 2.35
C ASP A 65 -16.47 8.84 3.12
N PRO A 66 -17.39 8.67 4.08
CA PRO A 66 -17.41 7.49 4.95
C PRO A 66 -17.77 6.20 4.20
N VAL A 67 -18.56 6.28 3.12
CA VAL A 67 -18.96 5.11 2.33
C VAL A 67 -17.76 4.61 1.50
N SER A 68 -17.07 5.53 0.83
CA SER A 68 -15.82 5.29 0.11
C SER A 68 -14.74 4.73 1.04
N PHE A 69 -14.51 5.37 2.19
CA PHE A 69 -13.49 4.91 3.13
C PHE A 69 -13.82 3.53 3.70
N ALA A 70 -15.09 3.27 4.02
CA ALA A 70 -15.54 1.94 4.45
C ALA A 70 -15.33 0.88 3.35
N GLY A 71 -15.55 1.22 2.07
CA GLY A 71 -15.26 0.35 0.94
C GLY A 71 -13.77 0.03 0.79
N ILE A 72 -12.89 0.99 1.10
CA ILE A 72 -11.43 0.76 1.12
C ILE A 72 -11.04 -0.17 2.27
N VAL A 73 -11.58 0.04 3.47
CA VAL A 73 -11.29 -0.82 4.64
C VAL A 73 -11.82 -2.24 4.42
N LYS A 74 -13.01 -2.37 3.82
CA LYS A 74 -13.69 -3.64 3.52
C LYS A 74 -13.48 -4.05 2.07
N TYR A 75 -12.21 -4.06 1.63
CA TYR A 75 -11.84 -4.47 0.26
C TYR A 75 -12.03 -5.99 0.00
N LYS A 76 -12.50 -6.74 1.00
CA LYS A 76 -12.81 -8.18 0.96
C LYS A 76 -14.27 -8.41 1.30
#